data_AF-A0A9W9ELH9-F1
#
_entry.id   AF-A0A9W9ELH9-F1
#
_cell.length_a   1.000
_cell.length_b   1.000
_cell.length_c   1.000
_cell.angle_alpha   90.00
_cell.angle_beta   90.00
_cell.angle_gamma   90.00
#
_symmetry.space_group_name_H-M   'P 1'
#
loop_
_entity.id
_entity.type
_entity.pdbx_description
1 polymer ?
#
loop_
_entity_poly.entity_id
_entity_poly.type
_entity_poly.pdbx_seq_one_letter_code
_entity_poly.pdbx_strand_id
1 'polypeptide(L)'
;MYTDLGLPVFYPFVRIVITHIALRIPDAAASYRRTTFQIDKILKLHVADKGCDGVYHVAETERRLWKISGMIPPPYQSEAERLWAEENQATPYDGAY
;
A
#
# COMPACT_ATOMS: atom_id res chain seq x y z
N MET A 1 -11.17 3.18 27.41
CA MET A 1 -10.59 3.25 28.76
C MET A 1 -10.63 4.70 29.22
N TYR A 2 -10.83 4.93 30.52
CA TYR A 2 -10.77 6.26 31.13
C TYR A 2 -9.54 6.33 32.04
N THR A 3 -8.90 7.49 32.10
CA THR A 3 -7.86 7.78 33.09
C THR A 3 -8.45 7.68 34.51
N ASP A 4 -7.59 7.66 35.53
CA ASP A 4 -8.01 7.71 36.94
C ASP A 4 -8.84 8.96 37.29
N LEU A 5 -8.85 9.96 36.40
CA LEU A 5 -9.65 11.19 36.47
C LEU A 5 -10.97 11.10 35.70
N GLY A 6 -11.34 9.93 35.17
CA GLY A 6 -12.58 9.73 34.40
C GLY A 6 -12.58 10.40 33.02
N LEU A 7 -11.43 10.91 32.55
CA LEU A 7 -11.28 11.46 31.19
C LEU A 7 -10.97 10.37 30.17
N PRO A 8 -11.47 10.46 28.93
CA PRO A 8 -11.15 9.48 27.89
C PRO A 8 -9.63 9.43 27.69
N VAL A 9 -9.07 8.22 27.64
CA VAL A 9 -7.69 8.05 27.18
C VAL A 9 -7.67 8.33 25.69
N PHE A 10 -6.99 9.40 25.27
CA PHE A 10 -6.74 9.68 23.87
C PHE A 10 -5.38 9.13 23.49
N TYR A 11 -5.37 8.06 22.70
CA TYR A 11 -4.15 7.62 22.03
C TYR A 11 -3.89 8.55 20.84
N PRO A 12 -2.61 8.86 20.53
CA PRO A 12 -2.27 9.48 19.26
C PRO A 12 -2.90 8.67 18.11
N PHE A 13 -3.55 9.35 17.17
CA PHE A 13 -4.32 8.70 16.10
C PHE A 13 -3.60 8.78 14.76
N VAL A 14 -3.48 7.65 14.06
CA VAL A 14 -2.83 7.53 12.76
C VAL A 14 -3.84 7.14 11.68
N ARG A 15 -4.01 7.98 10.66
CA ARG A 15 -4.80 7.68 9.46
C ARG A 15 -3.89 7.35 8.29
N ILE A 16 -4.14 6.22 7.64
CA ILE A 16 -3.35 5.77 6.49
C ILE A 16 -4.24 5.59 5.26
N VAL A 17 -3.81 6.13 4.13
CA VAL A 17 -4.49 5.99 2.84
C VAL A 17 -3.54 5.30 1.88
N ILE A 18 -3.96 4.15 1.35
CA ILE A 18 -3.15 3.31 0.48
C ILE A 18 -3.81 3.28 -0.89
N THR A 19 -3.03 3.50 -1.96
CA THR A 19 -3.49 3.33 -3.33
C THR A 19 -2.67 2.26 -4.02
N HIS A 20 -3.30 1.17 -4.43
CA HIS A 20 -2.71 0.19 -5.33
C HIS A 20 -2.96 0.61 -6.78
N ILE A 21 -1.90 0.58 -7.59
CA ILE A 21 -1.95 0.99 -9.00
C ILE A 21 -1.36 -0.11 -9.88
N ALA A 22 -0.25 -0.70 -9.45
CA ALA A 22 0.50 -1.65 -10.26
C ALA A 22 -0.32 -2.91 -10.60
N LEU A 23 -1.06 -3.44 -9.64
CA LEU A 23 -1.86 -4.64 -9.79
C LEU A 23 -3.21 -4.50 -9.09
N ARG A 24 -4.17 -5.25 -9.60
CA ARG A 24 -5.48 -5.46 -8.97
C ARG A 24 -5.41 -6.69 -8.09
N ILE A 25 -5.94 -6.56 -6.88
CA ILE A 25 -6.20 -7.70 -6.00
C ILE A 25 -7.41 -8.42 -6.59
N PRO A 26 -7.35 -9.76 -6.79
CA PRO A 26 -8.51 -10.50 -7.27
C PRO A 26 -9.73 -10.25 -6.39
N ASP A 27 -10.90 -10.06 -7.01
CA ASP A 27 -12.17 -9.83 -6.31
C ASP A 27 -12.66 -11.13 -5.64
N ALA A 28 -12.03 -11.43 -4.51
CA ALA A 28 -12.30 -12.60 -3.70
C ALA A 28 -11.99 -12.26 -2.24
N ALA A 29 -12.90 -12.61 -1.34
CA ALA A 29 -12.76 -12.33 0.09
C ALA A 29 -11.44 -12.88 0.67
N ALA A 30 -10.96 -14.03 0.19
CA ALA A 30 -9.69 -14.61 0.62
C ALA A 30 -8.48 -13.75 0.20
N SER A 31 -8.51 -13.18 -1.01
CA SER A 31 -7.46 -12.29 -1.52
C SER A 31 -7.43 -10.97 -0.74
N TYR A 32 -8.60 -10.36 -0.50
CA TYR A 32 -8.69 -9.13 0.31
C TYR A 32 -8.23 -9.35 1.75
N ARG A 33 -8.67 -10.43 2.41
CA ARG A 33 -8.22 -10.78 3.77
C ARG A 33 -6.72 -10.99 3.83
N ARG A 34 -6.13 -11.65 2.82
CA ARG A 34 -4.67 -11.85 2.78
C ARG A 34 -3.95 -10.51 2.69
N THR A 35 -4.40 -9.59 1.84
CA THR A 35 -3.79 -8.26 1.71
C THR A 35 -3.91 -7.46 3.01
N THR A 36 -5.10 -7.36 3.59
CA THR A 36 -5.33 -6.62 4.84
C THR A 36 -4.51 -7.20 5.98
N PHE A 37 -4.43 -8.53 6.09
CA PHE A 37 -3.63 -9.19 7.11
C PHE A 37 -2.13 -8.86 7.05
N GLN A 38 -1.55 -8.69 5.85
CA GLN A 38 -0.15 -8.28 5.73
C GLN A 38 0.04 -6.81 6.14
N ILE A 39 -0.91 -5.94 5.80
CA ILE A 39 -0.90 -4.55 6.26
C ILE A 39 -1.00 -4.50 7.80
N ASP A 40 -1.93 -5.26 8.38
CA ASP A 40 -2.15 -5.32 9.83
C ASP A 40 -0.88 -5.73 10.60
N LYS A 41 -0.07 -6.65 10.07
CA LYS A 41 1.21 -7.03 10.67
C LYS A 41 2.18 -5.86 10.79
N ILE A 42 2.26 -5.04 9.74
CA ILE A 42 3.14 -3.86 9.71
C ILE A 42 2.59 -2.79 10.65
N LEU A 43 1.28 -2.52 10.60
CA LEU A 43 0.64 -1.52 11.45
C LEU A 43 0.66 -1.89 12.93
N LYS A 44 0.56 -3.18 13.26
CA LYS A 44 0.73 -3.64 14.62
C LYS A 44 2.09 -3.18 15.18
N LEU A 45 3.18 -3.47 14.46
CA LEU A 45 4.54 -3.14 14.88
C LEU A 45 4.78 -1.62 14.99
N HIS A 46 4.23 -0.84 14.05
CA HIS A 46 4.57 0.58 13.91
C HIS A 46 3.53 1.56 14.45
N VAL A 47 2.31 1.10 14.75
CA VAL A 47 1.20 1.93 15.24
C VAL A 47 0.70 1.38 16.58
N ALA A 48 0.08 0.20 16.57
CA ALA A 48 -0.61 -0.31 17.76
C ALA A 48 0.35 -0.59 18.93
N ASP A 49 1.48 -1.25 18.67
CA ASP A 49 2.49 -1.57 19.69
C ASP A 49 3.25 -0.34 20.21
N LYS A 50 3.06 0.82 19.56
CA LYS A 50 3.57 2.12 20.01
C LYS A 50 2.54 2.94 20.79
N GLY A 51 1.39 2.36 21.12
CA GLY A 51 0.31 3.03 21.86
C GLY A 51 -0.44 4.07 21.02
N CYS A 52 -0.46 3.90 19.69
CA CYS A 52 -1.28 4.71 18.80
C CYS A 52 -2.51 3.92 18.34
N ASP A 53 -3.64 4.61 18.20
CA ASP A 53 -4.80 4.10 17.47
C ASP A 53 -4.66 4.42 15.98
N GLY A 54 -5.36 3.68 15.11
CA GLY A 54 -5.36 4.04 13.71
C GLY A 54 -6.36 3.31 12.83
N VAL A 55 -6.54 3.87 11.63
CA VAL A 55 -7.36 3.28 10.57
C VAL A 55 -6.65 3.37 9.23
N TYR A 56 -6.84 2.36 8.39
CA TYR A 56 -6.40 2.39 7.01
C TYR A 56 -7.53 2.02 6.05
N HIS A 57 -7.36 2.42 4.79
CA HIS A 57 -8.13 1.84 3.70
C HIS A 57 -7.23 1.71 2.47
N VAL A 58 -7.58 0.77 1.59
CA VAL A 58 -6.91 0.54 0.32
C VAL A 58 -7.89 0.89 -0.79
N ALA A 59 -7.47 1.76 -1.70
CA ALA A 59 -8.16 2.02 -2.95
C ALA A 59 -7.32 1.45 -4.11
N GLU A 60 -7.99 1.13 -5.22
CA GLU A 60 -7.32 0.69 -6.45
C GLU A 60 -7.67 1.63 -7.60
N THR A 61 -6.67 2.12 -8.32
CA THR A 61 -6.85 3.10 -9.41
C THR A 61 -6.55 2.50 -10.79
N GLU A 62 -6.91 3.22 -11.87
CA GLU A 62 -6.70 2.78 -13.25
C GLU A 62 -5.21 2.85 -13.62
N ARG A 63 -4.59 1.67 -13.86
CA ARG A 63 -3.16 1.55 -14.18
C ARG A 63 -2.78 2.30 -15.46
N ARG A 64 -3.65 2.37 -16.47
CA ARG A 64 -3.37 3.05 -17.74
C ARG A 64 -3.27 4.57 -17.61
N LEU A 65 -3.70 5.13 -16.48
CA LEU A 65 -3.57 6.54 -16.15
C LEU A 65 -2.34 6.83 -15.26
N TRP A 66 -1.40 5.89 -15.17
CA TRP A 66 -0.19 6.01 -14.36
C TRP A 66 1.06 6.02 -15.25
N LYS A 67 1.96 6.98 -14.97
CA LYS A 67 3.28 7.09 -15.57
C LYS A 67 4.33 7.30 -14.45
N ILE A 68 5.54 6.76 -14.63
CA ILE A 68 6.70 7.05 -13.76
C ILE A 68 7.77 7.69 -14.64
N SER A 69 8.22 8.90 -14.28
CA SER A 69 9.16 9.68 -15.09
C SER A 69 8.71 9.83 -16.56
N GLY A 70 7.40 9.93 -16.79
CA GLY A 70 6.78 10.03 -18.12
C GLY A 70 6.60 8.69 -18.86
N MET A 71 7.11 7.58 -18.33
CA MET A 71 7.03 6.25 -18.96
C MET A 71 5.84 5.42 -18.45
N ILE A 72 5.26 4.61 -19.31
CA ILE A 72 4.33 3.53 -18.94
C ILE A 72 5.11 2.53 -18.09
N PRO A 73 4.64 2.16 -16.89
CA PRO A 73 5.31 1.12 -16.13
C PRO A 73 5.18 -0.25 -16.83
N PRO A 74 6.24 -1.07 -16.85
CA PRO A 74 6.28 -2.31 -17.61
C PRO A 74 5.22 -3.32 -17.14
N PRO A 75 4.73 -4.21 -18.01
CA PRO A 75 3.76 -5.23 -17.65
C PRO A 75 4.24 -6.10 -16.48
N TYR A 76 3.30 -6.58 -15.68
CA TYR A 76 3.62 -7.46 -14.56
C TYR A 76 4.29 -8.75 -15.03
N GLN A 77 5.35 -9.14 -14.33
CA GLN A 77 6.21 -10.29 -14.61
C GLN A 77 6.92 -10.24 -15.98
N SER A 78 7.01 -9.06 -16.60
CA SER A 78 7.81 -8.88 -17.81
C SER A 78 9.31 -8.77 -17.51
N GLU A 79 10.14 -9.01 -18.52
CA GLU A 79 11.58 -8.79 -18.43
C GLU A 79 11.92 -7.32 -18.10
N ALA A 80 11.16 -6.37 -18.65
CA ALA A 80 11.34 -4.95 -18.35
C ALA A 80 11.00 -4.62 -16.88
N GLU A 81 9.98 -5.25 -16.29
CA GLU A 81 9.69 -5.09 -14.84
C GLU A 81 10.84 -5.63 -13.98
N ARG A 82 11.40 -6.79 -14.37
CA ARG A 82 12.58 -7.34 -13.69
C ARG A 82 13.77 -6.38 -13.76
N LEU A 83 14.05 -5.81 -14.94
CA LEU A 83 15.13 -4.84 -15.12
C LEU A 83 14.92 -3.59 -14.24
N TRP A 84 13.70 -3.03 -14.24
CA TRP A 84 13.36 -1.89 -13.38
C TRP A 84 13.58 -2.19 -11.89
N ALA A 85 13.26 -3.41 -11.46
CA ALA A 85 13.46 -3.85 -10.08
C ALA A 85 14.96 -4.01 -9.75
N GLU A 86 15.76 -4.57 -10.66
CA GLU A 86 17.21 -4.75 -10.50
C GLU A 86 17.96 -3.40 -10.45
N GLU A 87 17.60 -2.47 -11.33
CA GLU A 87 18.20 -1.13 -11.38
C GLU A 87 17.59 -0.16 -10.36
N ASN A 88 16.44 -0.51 -9.79
CA ASN A 88 15.63 0.34 -8.92
C ASN A 88 15.34 1.72 -9.56
N GLN A 89 15.08 1.72 -10.86
CA GLN A 89 14.88 2.93 -11.67
C GLN A 89 13.89 2.67 -12.81
N ALA A 90 13.18 3.71 -13.22
CA ALA A 90 12.39 3.69 -14.45
C ALA A 90 13.34 3.78 -15.67
N THR A 91 13.56 2.65 -16.32
CA THR A 91 14.50 2.50 -17.45
C THR A 91 13.75 2.34 -18.78
N PRO A 92 14.17 2.99 -19.88
CA PRO A 92 13.50 2.85 -21.18
C PRO A 92 13.40 1.39 -21.65
N TYR A 93 12.25 1.01 -22.19
CA TYR A 93 11.99 -0.30 -22.78
C TYR A 93 11.00 -0.18 -23.96
N ASP A 94 10.85 -1.24 -24.75
CA ASP A 94 9.88 -1.27 -25.84
C ASP A 94 8.43 -1.19 -25.32
N GLY A 95 7.70 -0.14 -25.70
CA GLY A 95 6.36 0.15 -25.17
C GLY A 95 6.32 1.07 -23.94
N ALA A 96 7.42 1.76 -23.60
CA ALA A 96 7.48 2.71 -22.49
C ALA A 96 6.69 4.02 -22.72
N TYR A 97 6.18 4.29 -23.93
CA TYR A 97 5.57 5.59 -24.27
C TYR A 97 4.17 5.46 -24.84
#